data_AF-A0A523LFJ9-F1
#
_entry.id   AF-A0A523LFJ9-F1
#
_cell.length_a   1.000
_cell.length_b   1.000
_cell.length_c   1.000
_cell.angle_alpha   90.00
_cell.angle_beta   90.00
_cell.angle_gamma   90.00
#
_symmetry.space_group_name_H-M   'P 1'
#
loop_
_entity.id
_entity.type
_entity.pdbx_description
1 polymer ?
#
loop_
_entity_poly.entity_id
_entity_poly.type
_entity_poly.pdbx_seq_one_letter_code
_entity_poly.pdbx_strand_id
1 'polypeptide(L)'
;MRVLTRSLAMVVSLLWLVTSPIQQSWAQTPLSEPGAPSVTWNHSADAVILELRTETGMIAGDDNATVIRVFGDGAVEAYLPIYLKRAGTWRMQISDEELRSLVDEAVRFRIFDMRQSDLAEAVHQASRGKAATSDLVVQVSDPDITELSVRLQLEIANGVVPLEQTIRILDLQRSAREYPEVEGLDELAAFARRIDAFSQSSNMARISQ
;
A
#
# COMPACT_ATOMS: atom_id res chain seq x y z
N MET A 1 -40.45 42.79 -37.66
CA MET A 1 -40.12 41.42 -38.14
C MET A 1 -38.66 41.13 -37.83
N ARG A 2 -38.39 40.21 -36.88
CA ARG A 2 -37.17 39.37 -36.84
C ARG A 2 -37.28 38.35 -35.68
N VAL A 3 -37.66 37.15 -36.11
CA VAL A 3 -37.44 35.77 -35.65
C VAL A 3 -36.93 35.53 -34.22
N LEU A 4 -37.77 34.88 -33.41
CA LEU A 4 -37.43 34.15 -32.17
C LEU A 4 -37.03 32.71 -32.52
N THR A 5 -35.78 32.33 -32.30
CA THR A 5 -35.32 30.93 -32.38
C THR A 5 -35.42 30.29 -31.00
N ARG A 6 -36.38 29.37 -30.83
CA ARG A 6 -36.49 28.49 -29.66
C ARG A 6 -35.62 27.25 -29.89
N SER A 7 -34.56 27.08 -29.13
CA SER A 7 -33.81 25.83 -29.06
C SER A 7 -34.47 24.87 -28.07
N LEU A 8 -34.90 23.72 -28.58
CA LEU A 8 -35.38 22.56 -27.83
C LEU A 8 -34.16 21.83 -27.25
N ALA A 9 -34.02 21.77 -25.92
CA ALA A 9 -33.04 20.92 -25.27
C ALA A 9 -33.68 19.55 -25.00
N MET A 10 -33.21 18.53 -25.71
CA MET A 10 -33.63 17.14 -25.57
C MET A 10 -32.79 16.48 -24.47
N VAL A 11 -33.41 16.18 -23.34
CA VAL A 11 -32.79 15.49 -22.20
C VAL A 11 -32.77 14.00 -22.51
N VAL A 12 -31.59 13.45 -22.81
CA VAL A 12 -31.35 12.01 -22.93
C VAL A 12 -30.80 11.50 -21.61
N SER A 13 -31.64 10.88 -20.80
CA SER A 13 -31.23 10.19 -19.58
C SER A 13 -30.63 8.83 -19.94
N LEU A 14 -29.30 8.71 -19.93
CA LEU A 14 -28.61 7.41 -19.98
C LEU A 14 -28.63 6.77 -18.59
N LEU A 15 -29.39 5.69 -18.45
CA LEU A 15 -29.37 4.80 -17.30
C LEU A 15 -28.13 3.89 -17.42
N TRP A 16 -27.07 4.17 -16.65
CA TRP A 16 -25.94 3.25 -16.52
C TRP A 16 -26.27 2.20 -15.45
N LEU A 17 -26.49 0.95 -15.87
CA LEU A 17 -26.44 -0.19 -14.95
C LEU A 17 -24.99 -0.34 -14.46
N VAL A 18 -24.72 0.14 -13.25
CA VAL A 18 -23.49 -0.17 -12.52
C VAL A 18 -23.61 -1.63 -12.09
N THR A 19 -22.95 -2.51 -12.83
CA THR A 19 -22.70 -3.88 -12.38
C THR A 19 -21.59 -3.81 -11.33
N SER A 20 -21.98 -3.68 -10.06
CA SER A 20 -21.04 -3.80 -8.96
C SER A 20 -20.40 -5.20 -9.02
N PRO A 21 -19.06 -5.32 -9.04
CA PRO A 21 -18.43 -6.62 -8.88
C PRO A 21 -18.86 -7.17 -7.53
N ILE A 22 -19.27 -8.43 -7.53
CA ILE A 22 -19.64 -9.20 -6.34
C ILE A 22 -18.41 -9.19 -5.41
N GLN A 23 -18.41 -8.32 -4.40
CA GLN A 23 -17.52 -8.45 -3.25
C GLN A 23 -17.97 -9.69 -2.49
N GLN A 24 -17.37 -10.84 -2.83
CA GLN A 24 -17.63 -12.09 -2.15
C GLN A 24 -17.26 -11.93 -0.67
N SER A 25 -18.19 -12.34 0.20
CA SER A 25 -18.19 -12.15 1.64
C SER A 25 -17.23 -13.08 2.42
N TRP A 26 -16.11 -13.50 1.83
CA TRP A 26 -15.09 -14.25 2.56
C TRP A 26 -14.36 -13.40 3.63
N ALA A 27 -14.60 -12.09 3.64
CA ALA A 27 -14.03 -11.13 4.59
C ALA A 27 -14.52 -11.22 6.06
N GLN A 28 -15.26 -12.27 6.45
CA GLN A 28 -15.75 -12.41 7.83
C GLN A 28 -14.98 -13.43 8.68
N THR A 29 -14.19 -14.31 8.08
CA THR A 29 -13.32 -15.22 8.83
C THR A 29 -11.91 -14.66 8.78
N PRO A 30 -11.31 -14.29 9.93
CA PRO A 30 -9.92 -13.88 9.97
C PRO A 30 -9.06 -14.98 9.33
N LEU A 31 -8.14 -14.61 8.44
CA LEU A 31 -7.16 -15.55 7.86
C LEU A 31 -6.30 -16.25 8.92
N SER A 32 -6.40 -15.84 10.18
CA SER A 32 -5.69 -16.36 11.34
C SER A 32 -6.39 -17.52 12.07
N GLU A 33 -7.61 -17.94 11.68
CA GLU A 33 -8.34 -19.03 12.37
C GLU A 33 -7.93 -20.44 11.91
N PRO A 34 -7.96 -21.46 12.80
CA PRO A 34 -7.66 -22.85 12.42
C PRO A 34 -8.66 -23.37 11.38
N GLY A 35 -8.13 -23.75 10.21
CA GLY A 35 -8.94 -24.11 9.03
C GLY A 35 -9.07 -22.98 7.99
N ALA A 36 -8.44 -21.83 8.22
CA ALA A 36 -8.29 -20.79 7.21
C ALA A 36 -7.55 -21.33 5.97
N PRO A 37 -7.89 -20.83 4.76
CA PRO A 37 -7.18 -21.18 3.54
C PRO A 37 -5.69 -20.87 3.66
N SER A 38 -4.85 -21.72 3.06
CA SER A 38 -3.41 -21.49 3.05
C SER A 38 -3.09 -20.27 2.18
N VAL A 39 -2.36 -19.33 2.77
CA VAL A 39 -1.78 -18.21 2.04
C VAL A 39 -0.52 -18.70 1.34
N THR A 40 -0.46 -18.49 0.03
CA THR A 40 0.67 -18.82 -0.85
C THR A 40 0.99 -17.62 -1.74
N TRP A 41 2.01 -17.72 -2.58
CA TRP A 41 2.37 -16.68 -3.53
C TRP A 41 2.90 -17.27 -4.84
N ASN A 42 2.92 -16.44 -5.88
CA ASN A 42 3.51 -16.82 -7.15
C ASN A 42 5.03 -16.80 -7.04
N HIS A 43 5.69 -17.95 -7.10
CA HIS A 43 7.15 -18.09 -6.99
C HIS A 43 7.95 -17.66 -8.24
N SER A 44 7.29 -17.10 -9.26
CA SER A 44 7.98 -16.61 -10.46
C SER A 44 8.90 -15.42 -10.13
N ALA A 45 10.06 -15.38 -10.79
CA ALA A 45 11.03 -14.29 -10.69
C ALA A 45 10.48 -12.93 -11.19
N ASP A 46 9.43 -12.96 -12.01
CA ASP A 46 8.78 -11.74 -12.53
C ASP A 46 7.55 -11.32 -11.70
N ALA A 47 7.15 -12.12 -10.71
CA ALA A 47 5.98 -11.86 -9.89
C ALA A 47 6.34 -10.98 -8.69
N VAL A 48 5.97 -9.70 -8.72
CA VAL A 48 6.07 -8.80 -7.56
C VAL A 48 5.00 -9.16 -6.54
N ILE A 49 5.42 -9.60 -5.35
CA ILE A 49 4.51 -9.97 -4.26
C ILE A 49 4.38 -8.86 -3.21
N LEU A 50 5.38 -7.99 -3.08
CA LEU A 50 5.36 -6.79 -2.24
C LEU A 50 5.96 -5.63 -3.00
N GLU A 51 5.33 -4.46 -2.93
CA GLU A 51 5.88 -3.20 -3.40
C GLU A 51 5.69 -2.13 -2.33
N LEU A 52 6.76 -1.47 -1.94
CA LEU A 52 6.74 -0.29 -1.09
C LEU A 52 7.20 0.90 -1.93
N ARG A 53 6.35 1.90 -2.07
CA ARG A 53 6.67 3.18 -2.71
C ARG A 53 6.59 4.29 -1.67
N THR A 54 7.64 5.10 -1.59
CA THR A 54 7.69 6.28 -0.73
C THR A 54 8.02 7.51 -1.55
N GLU A 55 7.07 8.43 -1.63
CA GLU A 55 7.18 9.69 -2.36
C GLU A 55 7.34 10.86 -1.39
N THR A 56 8.37 11.68 -1.60
CA THR A 56 8.61 12.87 -0.76
C THR A 56 7.99 14.11 -1.40
N GLY A 57 7.03 14.72 -0.70
CA GLY A 57 6.15 15.76 -1.25
C GLY A 57 6.82 17.06 -1.73
N MET A 58 8.07 17.35 -1.33
CA MET A 58 8.78 18.57 -1.77
C MET A 58 9.34 18.51 -3.19
N ILE A 59 9.53 17.32 -3.74
CA ILE A 59 10.32 17.15 -4.95
C ILE A 59 9.35 17.07 -6.12
N ALA A 60 9.17 18.22 -6.78
CA ALA A 60 8.45 18.29 -8.05
C ALA A 60 9.27 17.61 -9.15
N GLY A 61 8.82 16.45 -9.63
CA GLY A 61 9.44 15.73 -10.74
C GLY A 61 8.94 14.28 -10.84
N ASP A 62 9.16 13.67 -12.00
CA ASP A 62 8.72 12.28 -12.28
C ASP A 62 9.54 11.22 -11.49
N ASP A 63 10.69 11.62 -10.95
CA ASP A 63 11.62 10.76 -10.20
C ASP A 63 11.72 11.14 -8.71
N ASN A 64 10.57 11.24 -8.05
CA ASN A 64 10.49 11.67 -6.66
C ASN A 64 10.32 10.53 -5.64
N ALA A 65 10.16 9.29 -6.09
CA ALA A 65 9.81 8.16 -5.24
C ALA A 65 10.91 7.11 -5.13
N THR A 66 11.16 6.68 -3.89
CA THR A 66 11.84 5.40 -3.63
C THR A 66 10.87 4.26 -3.87
N VAL A 67 11.29 3.22 -4.58
CA VAL A 67 10.46 2.04 -4.85
C VAL A 67 11.23 0.79 -4.51
N ILE A 68 10.66 -0.06 -3.66
CA ILE A 68 11.23 -1.34 -3.26
C ILE A 68 10.25 -2.44 -3.66
N ARG A 69 10.72 -3.41 -4.42
CA ARG A 69 9.94 -4.56 -4.90
C ARG A 69 10.55 -5.85 -4.36
N VAL A 70 9.70 -6.72 -3.82
CA VAL A 70 10.05 -8.10 -3.47
C VAL A 70 9.34 -9.02 -4.45
N PHE A 71 10.11 -9.86 -5.12
CA PHE A 71 9.63 -10.82 -6.10
C PHE A 71 9.42 -12.20 -5.45
N GLY A 72 8.61 -13.03 -6.10
CA GLY A 72 8.21 -14.35 -5.61
C GLY A 72 9.34 -15.37 -5.47
N ASP A 73 10.45 -15.15 -6.16
CA ASP A 73 11.69 -15.93 -6.06
C ASP A 73 12.63 -15.42 -4.94
N GLY A 74 12.23 -14.37 -4.20
CA GLY A 74 13.05 -13.73 -3.18
C GLY A 74 14.04 -12.69 -3.71
N ALA A 75 14.00 -12.34 -5.00
CA ALA A 75 14.74 -11.17 -5.45
C ALA A 75 14.15 -9.89 -4.83
N VAL A 76 15.00 -8.97 -4.40
CA VAL A 76 14.59 -7.65 -3.91
C VAL A 76 15.25 -6.60 -4.77
N GLU A 77 14.46 -5.71 -5.36
CA GLU A 77 14.92 -4.58 -6.14
C GLU A 77 14.56 -3.27 -5.42
N ALA A 78 15.54 -2.39 -5.24
CA ALA A 78 15.32 -1.05 -4.70
C ALA A 78 15.76 0.00 -5.74
N TYR A 79 14.82 0.81 -6.16
CA TYR A 79 15.05 2.01 -6.94
C TYR A 79 15.16 3.22 -6.00
N LEU A 80 16.31 3.89 -6.07
CA LEU A 80 16.59 5.09 -5.30
C LEU A 80 16.68 6.30 -6.26
N PRO A 81 15.88 7.36 -6.06
CA PRO A 81 15.81 8.49 -6.97
C PRO A 81 17.11 9.30 -7.00
N ILE A 82 17.30 10.08 -8.08
CA ILE A 82 18.57 10.77 -8.40
C ILE A 82 19.09 11.73 -7.33
N TYR A 83 18.21 12.24 -6.46
CA TYR A 83 18.58 13.18 -5.41
C TYR A 83 19.19 12.50 -4.17
N LEU A 84 19.14 11.17 -4.09
CA LEU A 84 19.74 10.41 -3.00
C LEU A 84 21.21 10.05 -3.30
N LYS A 85 22.04 9.97 -2.25
CA LYS A 85 23.47 9.61 -2.38
C LYS A 85 23.71 8.25 -3.04
N ARG A 86 22.75 7.33 -2.96
CA ARG A 86 22.80 5.98 -3.55
C ARG A 86 21.86 5.83 -4.74
N ALA A 87 21.64 6.90 -5.51
CA ALA A 87 20.74 6.86 -6.67
C ALA A 87 21.01 5.69 -7.64
N GLY A 88 19.92 5.17 -8.22
CA GLY A 88 19.91 4.06 -9.17
C GLY A 88 19.17 2.82 -8.65
N THR A 89 19.22 1.76 -9.45
CA THR A 89 18.60 0.47 -9.12
C THR A 89 19.60 -0.47 -8.47
N TRP A 90 19.17 -1.09 -7.38
CA TRP A 90 19.93 -2.03 -6.58
C TRP A 90 19.17 -3.34 -6.46
N ARG A 91 19.88 -4.46 -6.43
CA ARG A 91 19.27 -5.78 -6.23
C ARG A 91 20.02 -6.60 -5.21
N MET A 92 19.27 -7.38 -4.45
CA MET A 92 19.78 -8.46 -3.61
C MET A 92 18.87 -9.67 -3.71
N GLN A 93 19.30 -10.77 -3.12
CA GLN A 93 18.51 -11.99 -2.97
C GLN A 93 18.29 -12.22 -1.47
N ILE A 94 17.04 -12.46 -1.07
CA ILE A 94 16.72 -12.97 0.26
C ILE A 94 16.47 -14.48 0.21
N SER A 95 16.58 -15.11 1.37
CA SER A 95 16.29 -16.54 1.55
C SER A 95 14.78 -16.83 1.48
N ASP A 96 14.40 -18.10 1.23
CA ASP A 96 13.00 -18.52 1.27
C ASP A 96 12.40 -18.32 2.68
N GLU A 97 13.21 -18.51 3.73
CA GLU A 97 12.80 -18.28 5.11
C GLU A 97 12.50 -16.80 5.39
N GLU A 98 13.33 -15.88 4.88
CA GLU A 98 13.08 -14.44 4.99
C GLU A 98 11.84 -14.03 4.19
N LEU A 99 11.66 -14.58 2.99
CA LEU A 99 10.50 -14.33 2.15
C LEU A 99 9.20 -14.82 2.82
N ARG A 100 9.19 -16.07 3.31
CA ARG A 100 8.09 -16.63 4.08
C ARG A 100 7.79 -15.79 5.33
N SER A 101 8.84 -15.35 6.03
CA SER A 101 8.67 -14.46 7.19
C SER A 101 8.01 -13.13 6.82
N LEU A 102 8.33 -12.52 5.68
CA LEU A 102 7.64 -11.29 5.21
C LEU A 102 6.16 -11.55 4.93
N VAL A 103 5.84 -12.67 4.27
CA VAL A 103 4.46 -13.05 3.96
C VAL A 103 3.67 -13.32 5.23
N ASP A 104 4.23 -14.07 6.17
CA ASP A 104 3.62 -14.37 7.46
C ASP A 104 3.35 -13.08 8.25
N GLU A 105 4.24 -12.10 8.18
CA GLU A 105 4.01 -10.80 8.81
C GLU A 105 2.88 -10.00 8.16
N ALA A 106 2.79 -9.98 6.83
CA ALA A 106 1.69 -9.32 6.15
C ALA A 106 0.32 -9.91 6.56
N VAL A 107 0.26 -11.23 6.71
CA VAL A 107 -0.94 -11.94 7.19
C VAL A 107 -1.20 -11.66 8.67
N ARG A 108 -0.17 -11.76 9.53
CA ARG A 108 -0.26 -11.50 10.97
C ARG A 108 -0.72 -10.08 11.27
N PHE A 109 -0.26 -9.11 10.50
CA PHE A 109 -0.66 -7.71 10.62
C PHE A 109 -2.00 -7.40 9.96
N ARG A 110 -2.68 -8.41 9.39
CA ARG A 110 -4.02 -8.27 8.81
C ARG A 110 -4.09 -7.20 7.74
N ILE A 111 -3.02 -7.05 6.93
CA ILE A 111 -2.93 -6.02 5.89
C ILE A 111 -4.13 -6.09 4.94
N PHE A 112 -4.57 -7.31 4.61
CA PHE A 112 -5.72 -7.56 3.73
C PHE A 112 -7.08 -7.22 4.34
N ASP A 113 -7.16 -7.08 5.66
CA ASP A 113 -8.39 -6.67 6.34
C ASP A 113 -8.48 -5.14 6.45
N MET A 114 -7.37 -4.42 6.24
CA MET A 114 -7.32 -2.97 6.34
C MET A 114 -7.91 -2.30 5.10
N ARG A 115 -9.06 -1.66 5.24
CA ARG A 115 -9.61 -0.80 4.19
C ARG A 115 -8.97 0.59 4.29
N GLN A 116 -8.44 1.09 3.16
CA GLN A 116 -7.81 2.40 3.10
C GLN A 116 -8.74 3.53 3.58
N SER A 117 -10.02 3.47 3.23
CA SER A 117 -11.03 4.45 3.68
C SER A 117 -11.16 4.50 5.19
N ASP A 118 -11.23 3.34 5.82
CA ASP A 118 -11.48 3.21 7.25
C ASP A 118 -10.25 3.68 8.03
N LEU A 119 -9.07 3.32 7.56
CA LEU A 119 -7.81 3.77 8.15
C LEU A 119 -7.61 5.28 8.01
N ALA A 120 -7.91 5.85 6.84
CA ALA A 120 -7.86 7.30 6.61
C ALA A 120 -8.87 8.05 7.50
N GLU A 121 -10.09 7.52 7.64
CA GLU A 121 -11.10 8.10 8.53
C GLU A 121 -10.66 8.03 9.99
N ALA A 122 -10.15 6.89 10.46
CA ALA A 122 -9.68 6.71 11.83
C ALA A 122 -8.52 7.66 12.17
N VAL A 123 -7.52 7.79 11.29
CA VAL A 123 -6.41 8.77 11.46
C VAL A 123 -6.94 10.20 11.53
N HIS A 124 -7.89 10.56 10.66
CA HIS A 124 -8.47 11.90 10.65
C HIS A 124 -9.35 12.18 11.89
N GLN A 125 -10.06 11.19 12.41
CA GLN A 125 -10.81 11.33 13.67
C GLN A 125 -9.84 11.51 14.86
N ALA A 126 -8.78 10.70 14.94
CA ALA A 126 -7.72 10.82 15.94
C ALA A 126 -7.04 12.20 15.89
N SER A 127 -6.69 12.68 14.69
CA SER A 127 -6.07 14.00 14.51
C SER A 127 -6.98 15.15 14.99
N ARG A 128 -8.29 15.07 14.74
CA ARG A 128 -9.26 16.06 15.23
C ARG A 128 -9.41 16.02 16.75
N GLY A 129 -9.47 14.84 17.35
CA GLY A 129 -9.54 14.68 18.80
C GLY A 129 -8.32 15.29 19.51
N LYS A 130 -7.13 15.09 18.93
CA LYS A 130 -5.88 15.67 19.42
C LYS A 130 -5.82 17.19 19.23
N ALA A 131 -6.26 17.70 18.08
CA ALA A 131 -6.33 19.15 17.83
C ALA A 131 -7.33 19.86 18.77
N ALA A 132 -8.42 19.20 19.17
CA ALA A 132 -9.39 19.77 20.11
C ALA A 132 -8.85 19.89 21.56
N THR A 133 -7.79 19.16 21.89
CA THR A 133 -7.20 19.12 23.24
C THR A 133 -5.85 19.84 23.34
N SER A 134 -5.28 20.26 22.21
CA SER A 134 -3.97 20.90 22.11
C SER A 134 -4.11 22.35 21.61
N ASP A 135 -3.55 23.31 22.35
CA ASP A 135 -3.40 24.70 21.88
C ASP A 135 -2.34 24.86 20.76
N LEU A 136 -1.60 23.80 20.45
CA LEU A 136 -0.56 23.79 19.42
C LEU A 136 -1.12 23.30 18.08
N VAL A 137 -1.14 24.18 17.08
CA VAL A 137 -1.34 23.80 15.67
C VAL A 137 0.01 23.42 15.08
N VAL A 138 0.27 22.12 14.94
CA VAL A 138 1.45 21.63 14.21
C VAL A 138 1.08 21.53 12.74
N GLN A 139 1.61 22.45 11.93
CA GLN A 139 1.57 22.32 10.47
C GLN A 139 2.80 21.53 10.03
N VAL A 140 2.55 20.40 9.38
CA VAL A 140 3.59 19.62 8.73
C VAL A 140 3.83 20.25 7.38
N SER A 141 5.03 20.78 7.19
CA SER A 141 5.56 21.02 5.85
C SER A 141 6.04 19.68 5.33
N ASP A 142 5.63 19.31 4.12
CA ASP A 142 6.27 18.27 3.32
C ASP A 142 6.03 16.83 3.78
N PRO A 143 4.77 16.37 3.72
CA PRO A 143 4.46 15.01 4.10
C PRO A 143 5.00 14.00 3.07
N ASP A 144 5.53 12.89 3.56
CA ASP A 144 5.83 11.72 2.73
C ASP A 144 4.55 10.93 2.45
N ILE A 145 4.41 10.39 1.25
CA ILE A 145 3.33 9.48 0.88
C ILE A 145 3.93 8.08 0.83
N THR A 146 3.44 7.19 1.70
CA THR A 146 3.80 5.78 1.67
C THR A 146 2.67 4.99 1.03
N GLU A 147 2.98 4.22 0.00
CA GLU A 147 2.09 3.27 -0.65
C GLU A 147 2.69 1.86 -0.52
N LEU A 148 1.92 0.95 0.07
CA LEU A 148 2.26 -0.45 0.22
C LEU A 148 1.27 -1.27 -0.60
N SER A 149 1.77 -2.04 -1.55
CA SER A 149 1.01 -3.03 -2.29
C SER A 149 1.47 -4.44 -1.93
N VAL A 150 0.52 -5.32 -1.64
CA VAL A 150 0.74 -6.72 -1.31
C VAL A 150 -0.08 -7.57 -2.27
N ARG A 151 0.55 -8.55 -2.91
CA ARG A 151 -0.05 -9.48 -3.87
C ARG A 151 0.30 -10.92 -3.52
N LEU A 152 -0.68 -11.64 -2.98
CA LEU A 152 -0.58 -13.03 -2.57
C LEU A 152 -1.67 -13.86 -3.24
N GLN A 153 -1.75 -15.13 -2.86
CA GLN A 153 -2.69 -16.11 -3.35
C GLN A 153 -3.30 -16.85 -2.15
N LEU A 154 -4.60 -17.11 -2.21
CA LEU A 154 -5.29 -18.00 -1.28
C LEU A 154 -5.55 -19.32 -1.99
N GLU A 155 -5.00 -20.39 -1.44
CA GLU A 155 -5.30 -21.74 -1.89
C GLU A 155 -6.55 -22.24 -1.15
N ILE A 156 -7.61 -22.47 -1.91
CA ILE A 156 -8.88 -23.01 -1.46
C ILE A 156 -9.12 -24.37 -2.12
N ALA A 157 -10.03 -25.17 -1.57
CA ALA A 157 -10.32 -26.52 -2.08
C ALA A 157 -10.60 -26.59 -3.60
N ASN A 158 -11.09 -25.50 -4.19
CA ASN A 158 -11.50 -25.43 -5.59
C ASN A 158 -10.57 -24.56 -6.47
N GLY A 159 -9.37 -24.21 -5.99
CA GLY A 159 -8.37 -23.49 -6.79
C GLY A 159 -7.63 -22.40 -6.04
N VAL A 160 -7.05 -21.47 -6.79
CA VAL A 160 -6.23 -20.38 -6.25
C VAL A 160 -6.94 -19.05 -6.52
N VAL A 161 -7.14 -18.25 -5.48
CA VAL A 161 -7.75 -16.93 -5.57
C VAL A 161 -6.67 -15.86 -5.35
N PRO A 162 -6.52 -14.87 -6.24
CA PRO A 162 -5.58 -13.78 -6.01
C PRO A 162 -6.06 -12.91 -4.83
N LEU A 163 -5.11 -12.53 -3.98
CA LEU A 163 -5.34 -11.64 -2.84
C LEU A 163 -4.44 -10.41 -3.01
N GLU A 164 -5.03 -9.28 -3.39
CA GLU A 164 -4.31 -8.03 -3.63
C GLU A 164 -4.85 -6.93 -2.74
N GLN A 165 -3.95 -6.17 -2.13
CA GLN A 165 -4.28 -5.02 -1.29
C GLN A 165 -3.25 -3.90 -1.51
N THR A 166 -3.74 -2.68 -1.67
CA THR A 166 -2.91 -1.48 -1.71
C THR A 166 -3.38 -0.51 -0.65
N ILE A 167 -2.46 -0.08 0.22
CA ILE A 167 -2.71 0.89 1.28
C ILE A 167 -1.80 2.10 1.04
N ARG A 168 -2.41 3.28 0.95
CA ARG A 168 -1.70 4.55 0.77
C ARG A 168 -1.99 5.49 1.94
N ILE A 169 -0.94 5.93 2.63
CA ILE A 169 -1.00 6.74 3.85
C ILE A 169 -0.03 7.90 3.78
N LEU A 170 -0.51 9.05 4.23
CA LEU A 170 0.30 10.25 4.43
C LEU A 170 1.08 10.14 5.75
N ASP A 171 2.39 10.31 5.67
CA ASP A 171 3.34 10.29 6.77
C ASP A 171 3.18 9.08 7.70
N LEU A 172 3.11 7.86 7.14
CA LEU A 172 2.84 6.63 7.87
C LEU A 172 3.63 6.52 9.20
N GLN A 173 4.95 6.79 9.14
CA GLN A 173 5.81 6.70 10.32
C GLN A 173 5.47 7.72 11.41
N ARG A 174 5.06 8.93 11.03
CA ARG A 174 4.63 9.94 12.00
C ARG A 174 3.23 9.61 12.52
N SER A 175 2.30 9.28 11.63
CA SER A 175 0.92 8.94 11.98
C SER A 175 0.86 7.78 12.98
N ALA A 176 1.67 6.72 12.80
CA ALA A 176 1.77 5.62 13.76
C ALA A 176 2.25 6.05 15.15
N ARG A 177 3.22 6.98 15.23
CA ARG A 177 3.69 7.51 16.52
C ARG A 177 2.70 8.49 17.16
N GLU A 178 1.99 9.27 16.35
CA GLU A 178 1.09 10.32 16.83
C GLU A 178 -0.29 9.81 17.23
N TYR A 179 -0.74 8.73 16.60
CA TYR A 179 -2.08 8.13 16.74
C TYR A 179 -1.98 6.62 17.02
N PRO A 180 -1.32 6.18 18.11
CA PRO A 180 -1.18 4.77 18.45
C PRO A 180 -2.52 4.07 18.75
N GLU A 181 -3.60 4.83 18.97
CA GLU A 181 -4.96 4.33 19.14
C GLU A 181 -5.61 3.83 17.85
N VAL A 182 -5.04 4.16 16.68
CA VAL A 182 -5.56 3.72 15.39
C VAL A 182 -5.09 2.28 15.14
N GLU A 183 -6.03 1.33 15.22
CA GLU A 183 -5.78 -0.09 15.03
C GLU A 183 -5.04 -0.38 13.71
N GLY A 184 -3.96 -1.18 13.78
CA GLY A 184 -3.18 -1.62 12.63
C GLY A 184 -2.14 -0.62 12.11
N LEU A 185 -2.16 0.64 12.57
CA LEU A 185 -1.27 1.67 12.03
C LEU A 185 0.20 1.48 12.42
N ASP A 186 0.47 1.05 13.66
CA ASP A 186 1.84 0.76 14.10
C ASP A 186 2.41 -0.50 13.43
N GLU A 187 1.59 -1.55 13.31
CA GLU A 187 1.95 -2.78 12.58
C GLU A 187 2.29 -2.48 11.12
N LEU A 188 1.46 -1.68 10.45
CA LEU A 188 1.69 -1.26 9.08
C LEU A 188 2.98 -0.43 8.94
N ALA A 189 3.22 0.49 9.89
CA ALA A 189 4.45 1.28 9.91
C ALA A 189 5.69 0.40 10.16
N ALA A 190 5.58 -0.61 11.04
CA ALA A 190 6.63 -1.58 11.30
C ALA A 190 6.95 -2.43 10.08
N PHE A 191 5.91 -2.91 9.39
CA PHE A 191 6.07 -3.68 8.15
C PHE A 191 6.73 -2.86 7.04
N ALA A 192 6.28 -1.61 6.84
CA ALA A 192 6.91 -0.70 5.89
C ALA A 192 8.41 -0.46 6.22
N ARG A 193 8.76 -0.25 7.51
CA ARG A 193 10.17 -0.12 7.94
C ARG A 193 10.98 -1.38 7.62
N ARG A 194 10.39 -2.56 7.81
CA ARG A 194 11.06 -3.83 7.51
C ARG A 194 11.39 -3.95 6.02
N ILE A 195 10.46 -3.58 5.14
CA ILE A 195 10.71 -3.57 3.69
C ILE A 195 11.73 -2.49 3.32
N ASP A 196 11.61 -1.28 3.89
CA ASP A 196 12.55 -0.18 3.65
C ASP A 196 13.99 -0.53 4.01
N ALA A 197 14.18 -1.33 5.08
CA ALA A 197 15.49 -1.77 5.52
C ALA A 197 16.29 -2.52 4.44
N PHE A 198 15.64 -3.13 3.44
CA PHE A 198 16.34 -3.76 2.31
C PHE A 198 17.13 -2.75 1.49
N SER A 199 16.58 -1.55 1.26
CA SER A 199 17.28 -0.48 0.52
C SER A 199 18.57 -0.03 1.22
N GLN A 200 18.63 -0.22 2.54
CA GLN A 200 19.75 0.17 3.39
C GLN A 200 20.78 -0.96 3.57
N SER A 201 20.49 -2.17 3.07
CA SER A 201 21.36 -3.34 3.20
C SER A 201 22.69 -3.16 2.46
N SER A 202 23.79 -3.55 3.10
CA SER A 202 25.12 -3.61 2.49
C SER A 202 25.27 -4.72 1.45
N ASN A 203 24.35 -5.69 1.44
CA ASN A 203 24.37 -6.83 0.52
C ASN A 203 23.75 -6.50 -0.85
N MET A 204 23.24 -5.29 -1.03
CA MET A 204 22.71 -4.87 -2.32
C MET A 204 23.82 -4.60 -3.34
N ALA A 205 23.70 -5.21 -4.51
CA ALA A 205 24.53 -4.92 -5.67
C ALA A 205 23.83 -3.91 -6.58
N ARG A 206 24.55 -2.90 -7.06
CA ARG A 206 24.02 -1.96 -8.04
C ARG A 206 23.86 -2.68 -9.38
N ILE A 207 22.71 -2.53 -10.03
CA ILE A 207 22.51 -3.00 -11.40
C ILE A 207 22.71 -1.80 -12.32
N SER A 208 23.70 -1.89 -13.21
CA SER A 208 23.87 -0.90 -14.28
C SER A 208 22.81 -1.16 -15.34
N GLN A 209 22.00 -0.15 -15.66
CA GLN A 209 21.16 -0.15 -16.86
C GLN A 209 21.99 0.20 -18.09
#